data_AF-A0A3M7I892-F1
#
_entry.id   AF-A0A3M7I892-F1
#
_cell.length_a   1.000
_cell.length_b   1.000
_cell.length_c   1.000
_cell.angle_alpha   90.00
_cell.angle_beta   90.00
_cell.angle_gamma   90.00
#
_symmetry.space_group_name_H-M   'P 1'
#
loop_
_entity.id
_entity.type
_entity.pdbx_description
1 polymer ?
#
loop_
_entity_poly.entity_id
_entity_poly.type
_entity_poly.pdbx_seq_one_letter_code
_entity_poly.pdbx_strand_id
1 'polypeptide(L)'
;MVLFGSLTGLVNPYHKGTMIAFTYLSQLGFGWGLYLSIAITQMGVEHKDLGKAGGISGTLRFGAGAIGTTIYSTVLSNSLSKAIADRVPDAALDAGLSQGRLTELLSAVGTADVSTANFSSAVVEAVTLASKQAYCHAFFVVAMTSMAFGIVGLIACACCKDVDHRMDQHIEVFLENNKLVDRNKVH
;
A
#
# COMPACT_ATOMS: atom_id res chain seq x y z
N MET A 1 3.76 8.37 5.65
CA MET A 1 3.59 7.09 4.94
C MET A 1 3.72 5.91 5.88
N VAL A 2 4.94 5.55 6.29
CA VAL A 2 5.21 4.33 7.08
C VAL A 2 4.47 4.33 8.42
N LEU A 3 4.55 5.42 9.17
CA LEU A 3 3.95 5.54 10.52
C LEU A 3 2.40 5.49 10.48
N PHE A 4 1.77 6.32 9.64
CA PHE A 4 0.30 6.35 9.50
C PHE A 4 -0.28 5.12 8.77
N GLY A 5 0.45 4.53 7.83
CA GLY A 5 0.09 3.25 7.20
C GLY A 5 0.28 2.03 8.12
N SER A 6 1.07 2.16 9.18
CA SER A 6 1.16 1.12 10.23
C SER A 6 0.04 1.30 11.26
N LEU A 7 -0.37 2.54 11.53
CA LEU A 7 -1.50 2.87 12.41
C LEU A 7 -2.86 2.41 11.84
N THR A 8 -2.98 2.23 10.51
CA THR A 8 -4.13 1.51 9.92
C THR A 8 -4.18 0.03 10.29
N GLY A 9 -3.15 -0.53 10.94
CA GLY A 9 -3.26 -1.84 11.55
C GLY A 9 -4.16 -1.86 12.80
N LEU A 10 -4.29 -0.73 13.52
CA LEU A 10 -5.15 -0.60 14.71
C LEU A 10 -6.65 -0.46 14.34
N VAL A 11 -7.00 -0.76 13.09
CA VAL A 11 -8.35 -0.70 12.57
C VAL A 11 -9.26 -1.64 13.35
N ASN A 12 -10.31 -1.05 13.91
CA ASN A 12 -11.39 -1.74 14.60
C ASN A 12 -12.70 -1.48 13.84
N PRO A 13 -13.55 -2.49 13.56
CA PRO A 13 -14.81 -2.32 12.82
C PRO A 13 -15.76 -1.26 13.39
N TYR A 14 -15.59 -0.90 14.67
CA TYR A 14 -16.39 0.10 15.35
C TYR A 14 -15.93 1.55 15.12
N HIS A 15 -14.68 1.80 14.72
CA HIS A 15 -14.11 3.16 14.58
C HIS A 15 -13.72 3.49 13.13
N LYS A 16 -14.73 3.58 12.26
CA LYS A 16 -14.56 3.88 10.82
C LYS A 16 -13.87 5.21 10.54
N GLY A 17 -14.14 6.25 11.34
CA GLY A 17 -13.57 7.59 11.16
C GLY A 17 -12.05 7.61 11.29
N THR A 18 -11.50 6.89 12.27
CA THR A 18 -10.06 6.76 12.48
C THR A 18 -9.37 6.06 11.32
N MET A 19 -10.02 5.06 10.71
CA MET A 19 -9.49 4.38 9.52
C MET A 19 -9.31 5.33 8.34
N ILE A 20 -10.35 6.14 8.08
CA ILE A 20 -10.37 7.09 6.97
C ILE A 20 -9.31 8.17 7.21
N ALA A 21 -9.23 8.70 8.43
CA ALA A 21 -8.27 9.73 8.79
C ALA A 21 -6.81 9.26 8.58
N PHE A 22 -6.45 8.07 9.08
CA PHE A 22 -5.10 7.54 8.92
C PHE A 22 -4.76 7.19 7.47
N THR A 23 -5.71 6.65 6.71
CA THR A 23 -5.52 6.39 5.28
C THR A 23 -5.28 7.69 4.50
N TYR A 24 -6.07 8.73 4.80
CA TYR A 24 -5.94 10.04 4.19
C TYR A 24 -4.58 10.70 4.50
N LEU A 25 -4.20 10.75 5.78
CA LEU A 25 -2.90 11.26 6.22
C LEU A 25 -1.73 10.49 5.59
N SER A 26 -1.89 9.18 5.43
CA SER A 26 -0.93 8.37 4.70
C SER A 26 -0.80 8.87 3.26
N GLN A 27 -1.91 8.90 2.50
CA GLN A 27 -1.86 9.28 1.08
C GLN A 27 -1.39 10.71 0.82
N LEU A 28 -1.67 11.65 1.72
CA LEU A 28 -1.16 13.01 1.60
C LEU A 28 0.38 13.02 1.55
N GLY A 29 1.02 12.24 2.43
CA GLY A 29 2.48 12.09 2.42
C GLY A 29 3.03 11.35 1.19
N PHE A 30 2.24 10.44 0.60
CA PHE A 30 2.64 9.71 -0.62
C PHE A 30 2.83 10.66 -1.80
N GLY A 31 1.86 11.56 -2.00
CA GLY A 31 1.85 12.46 -3.15
C GLY A 31 3.15 13.26 -3.22
N TRP A 32 3.58 13.83 -2.09
CA TRP A 32 4.74 14.71 -2.06
C TRP A 32 6.05 13.95 -2.21
N GLY A 33 6.22 12.84 -1.47
CA GLY A 33 7.44 12.04 -1.53
C GLY A 33 7.71 11.49 -2.92
N LEU A 34 6.66 11.10 -3.63
CA LEU A 34 6.78 10.51 -4.97
C LEU A 34 7.29 11.51 -6.01
N TYR A 35 6.77 12.74 -6.01
CA TYR A 35 7.23 13.78 -6.94
C TYR A 35 8.65 14.24 -6.62
N LEU A 36 8.96 14.40 -5.33
CA LEU A 36 10.28 14.85 -4.91
C LEU A 36 11.38 13.85 -5.32
N SER A 37 11.16 12.54 -5.16
CA SER A 37 12.12 11.51 -5.58
C SER A 37 12.43 11.54 -7.08
N ILE A 38 11.42 11.80 -7.92
CA ILE A 38 11.60 11.91 -9.37
C ILE A 38 12.38 13.18 -9.70
N ALA A 39 12.03 14.31 -9.08
CA ALA A 39 12.74 15.58 -9.28
C ALA A 39 14.22 15.48 -8.88
N ILE A 40 14.52 14.87 -7.72
CA ILE A 40 15.89 14.63 -7.26
C ILE A 40 16.69 13.79 -8.26
N THR A 41 16.07 12.73 -8.82
CA THR A 41 16.73 11.88 -9.82
C THR A 41 17.06 12.65 -11.10
N GLN A 42 16.20 13.60 -11.50
CA GLN A 42 16.41 14.44 -12.68
C GLN A 42 17.46 15.53 -12.46
N MET A 43 17.54 16.11 -11.26
CA MET A 43 18.55 17.12 -10.91
C MET A 43 19.96 16.55 -10.72
N GLY A 44 20.09 15.23 -10.54
CA GLY A 44 21.37 14.56 -10.36
C GLY A 44 22.14 14.24 -11.65
N VAL A 45 21.55 14.50 -12.83
CA VAL A 45 22.13 14.15 -14.14
C VAL A 45 22.32 15.37 -15.03
N GLU A 46 23.23 15.26 -16.01
CA GLU A 46 23.37 16.28 -17.04
C GLU A 46 22.10 16.37 -17.91
N HIS A 47 21.81 17.56 -18.44
CA HIS A 47 20.59 17.83 -19.21
C HIS A 47 20.38 16.85 -20.38
N LYS A 48 21.47 16.44 -21.04
CA LYS A 48 21.47 15.46 -22.15
C LYS A 48 20.94 14.08 -21.76
N ASP A 49 21.02 13.71 -20.48
CA ASP A 49 20.68 12.39 -19.96
C ASP A 49 19.39 12.41 -19.11
N LEU A 50 18.67 13.54 -19.05
CA LEU A 50 17.40 13.69 -18.33
C LEU A 50 16.37 12.62 -18.72
N GLY A 51 16.25 12.33 -20.02
CA GLY A 51 15.33 11.31 -20.53
C GLY A 51 15.68 9.90 -20.04
N LYS A 52 16.98 9.57 -19.97
CA LYS A 52 17.46 8.27 -19.47
C LYS A 52 17.22 8.14 -17.97
N ALA A 53 17.55 9.18 -17.20
CA ALA A 53 17.34 9.20 -15.76
C ALA A 53 15.85 9.10 -15.38
N GLY A 54 15.00 9.89 -16.06
CA GLY A 54 13.55 9.82 -15.88
C GLY A 54 12.97 8.45 -16.27
N GLY A 55 13.45 7.87 -17.38
CA GLY A 55 13.05 6.53 -17.82
C GLY A 55 13.40 5.44 -16.81
N ILE A 56 14.63 5.41 -16.29
CA ILE A 56 15.07 4.44 -15.28
C ILE A 56 14.30 4.62 -13.96
N SER A 57 14.08 5.86 -13.53
CA SER A 57 13.28 6.16 -12.34
C SER A 57 11.84 5.65 -12.49
N GLY A 58 11.24 5.85 -13.68
CA GLY A 58 9.91 5.38 -14.01
C GLY A 58 9.80 3.85 -14.03
N THR A 59 10.72 3.15 -14.69
CA THR A 59 10.70 1.68 -14.77
C THR A 59 10.87 1.04 -13.40
N LEU A 60 11.80 1.53 -12.58
CA LEU A 60 11.97 1.07 -11.20
C LEU A 60 10.72 1.31 -10.36
N ARG A 61 10.06 2.47 -10.51
CA ARG A 61 8.81 2.77 -9.80
C ARG A 61 7.70 1.79 -10.16
N PHE A 62 7.46 1.55 -11.45
CA PHE A 62 6.40 0.62 -11.87
C PHE A 62 6.74 -0.83 -11.52
N GLY A 63 8.01 -1.24 -11.70
CA GLY A 63 8.49 -2.57 -11.33
C GLY A 63 8.34 -2.85 -9.84
N ALA A 64 8.82 -1.93 -8.99
CA ALA A 64 8.66 -2.04 -7.54
C ALA A 64 7.19 -2.00 -7.11
N GLY A 65 6.35 -1.21 -7.79
CA GLY A 65 4.91 -1.16 -7.54
C GLY A 65 4.22 -2.49 -7.82
N ALA A 66 4.58 -3.18 -8.91
CA ALA A 66 4.06 -4.51 -9.22
C ALA A 66 4.47 -5.54 -8.16
N ILE A 67 5.76 -5.58 -7.80
CA ILE A 67 6.29 -6.47 -6.76
C ILE A 67 5.59 -6.23 -5.42
N GLY A 68 5.47 -4.97 -5.00
CA GLY A 68 4.80 -4.59 -3.76
C GLY A 68 3.34 -5.02 -3.74
N THR A 69 2.61 -4.80 -4.84
CA THR A 69 1.20 -5.20 -4.96
C THR A 69 1.02 -6.71 -4.83
N THR A 70 1.90 -7.49 -5.47
CA THR A 70 1.88 -8.96 -5.35
C THR A 70 2.16 -9.40 -3.93
N ILE A 71 3.20 -8.85 -3.27
CA ILE A 71 3.55 -9.20 -1.88
C ILE A 71 2.37 -8.90 -0.95
N TYR A 72 1.81 -7.68 -1.01
CA TYR A 72 0.70 -7.31 -0.14
C TYR A 72 -0.55 -8.15 -0.38
N SER A 73 -0.86 -8.47 -1.64
CA SER A 73 -2.01 -9.33 -1.97
C SER A 73 -1.80 -10.74 -1.45
N THR A 74 -0.62 -11.33 -1.64
CA THR A 74 -0.30 -12.68 -1.15
C THR A 74 -0.32 -12.75 0.37
N VAL A 75 0.26 -11.77 1.06
CA VAL A 75 0.22 -11.70 2.53
C VAL A 75 -1.22 -11.55 3.03
N LEU A 76 -2.00 -10.66 2.42
CA LEU A 76 -3.41 -10.48 2.77
C LEU A 76 -4.19 -11.79 2.62
N SER A 77 -4.09 -12.45 1.47
CA SER A 77 -4.80 -13.71 1.21
C SER A 77 -4.40 -14.80 2.19
N ASN A 78 -3.09 -15.01 2.42
CA ASN A 78 -2.60 -16.05 3.34
C ASN A 78 -3.02 -15.77 4.79
N SER A 79 -2.87 -14.53 5.27
CA SER A 79 -3.27 -14.16 6.64
C SER A 79 -4.78 -14.22 6.83
N LEU A 80 -5.55 -13.82 5.82
CA LEU A 80 -7.01 -13.89 5.86
C LEU A 80 -7.50 -15.33 5.88
N SER A 81 -7.01 -16.19 5.00
CA SER A 81 -7.38 -17.62 4.98
C SER A 81 -7.06 -18.30 6.31
N LYS A 82 -5.90 -18.00 6.90
CA LYS A 82 -5.53 -18.53 8.22
C LYS A 82 -6.44 -18.00 9.33
N ALA A 83 -6.67 -16.70 9.39
CA ALA A 83 -7.53 -16.09 10.42
C ALA A 83 -9.00 -16.53 10.31
N ILE A 84 -9.50 -16.77 9.09
CA ILE A 84 -10.83 -17.33 8.85
C ILE A 84 -10.88 -18.78 9.32
N ALA A 85 -9.90 -19.60 8.95
CA ALA A 85 -9.84 -21.00 9.36
C ALA A 85 -9.75 -21.17 10.88
N ASP A 86 -9.12 -20.23 11.59
CA ASP A 86 -9.02 -20.28 13.05
C ASP A 86 -10.30 -19.76 13.75
N ARG A 87 -10.91 -18.66 13.27
CA ARG A 87 -11.99 -17.97 14.02
C ARG A 87 -13.41 -18.30 13.60
N VAL A 88 -13.63 -18.66 12.34
CA VAL A 88 -14.97 -18.94 11.80
C VAL A 88 -15.54 -20.26 12.32
N PRO A 89 -14.77 -21.35 12.42
CA PRO A 89 -15.23 -22.61 13.04
C PRO A 89 -15.72 -22.43 14.47
N ASP A 90 -14.92 -21.78 15.33
CA ASP A 90 -15.24 -21.59 16.74
C ASP A 90 -16.52 -20.76 16.91
N ALA A 91 -16.64 -19.66 16.16
CA ALA A 91 -17.84 -18.81 16.19
C ALA A 91 -19.09 -19.52 15.66
N ALA A 92 -18.95 -20.41 14.68
CA ALA A 92 -20.08 -21.18 14.14
C ALA A 92 -20.54 -22.29 15.11
N LEU A 93 -19.60 -22.95 15.77
CA LEU A 93 -19.90 -23.98 16.78
C LEU A 93 -20.56 -23.37 18.02
N ASP A 94 -20.05 -22.23 18.50
CA ASP A 94 -20.64 -21.49 19.62
C ASP A 94 -22.06 -20.96 19.30
N ALA A 95 -22.32 -20.63 18.03
CA ALA A 95 -23.64 -20.24 17.56
C ALA A 95 -24.62 -21.43 17.37
N GLY A 96 -24.19 -22.67 17.68
CA GLY A 96 -25.02 -23.87 17.66
C GLY A 96 -25.06 -24.61 16.32
N LEU A 97 -24.12 -24.37 15.41
CA LEU A 97 -24.02 -25.12 14.16
C LEU A 97 -23.48 -26.53 14.42
N SER A 98 -24.09 -27.56 13.82
CA SER A 98 -23.54 -28.91 13.89
C SER A 98 -22.24 -29.02 13.10
N GLN A 99 -21.28 -29.76 13.63
CA GLN A 99 -19.93 -29.91 13.08
C GLN A 99 -19.91 -30.42 11.63
N GLY A 100 -20.95 -31.15 11.21
CA GLY A 100 -21.13 -31.63 9.83
C GLY A 100 -21.46 -30.55 8.79
N ARG A 101 -21.97 -29.38 9.20
CA ARG A 101 -22.27 -28.25 8.29
C ARG A 101 -21.17 -27.19 8.24
N LEU A 102 -20.08 -27.38 8.98
CA LEU A 102 -18.97 -26.44 9.07
C LEU A 102 -18.24 -26.26 7.72
N THR A 103 -18.06 -27.35 6.97
CA THR A 103 -17.42 -27.34 5.65
C THR A 103 -18.28 -26.63 4.60
N GLU A 104 -19.61 -26.73 4.71
CA GLU A 104 -20.59 -26.04 3.85
C GLU A 104 -20.61 -24.54 4.15
N LEU A 105 -20.51 -24.17 5.44
CA LEU A 105 -20.41 -22.77 5.86
C LEU A 105 -19.09 -22.12 5.42
N LEU A 106 -17.95 -22.80 5.58
CA LEU A 106 -16.64 -22.26 5.16
C LEU A 106 -16.56 -22.05 3.65
N SER A 107 -17.18 -22.93 2.86
CA SER A 107 -17.26 -22.75 1.41
C SER A 107 -18.22 -21.60 1.02
N ALA A 108 -19.32 -21.37 1.75
CA ALA A 108 -20.21 -20.23 1.54
C ALA A 108 -19.61 -18.87 1.98
N VAL A 109 -18.79 -18.86 3.04
CA VAL A 109 -18.07 -17.65 3.49
C VAL A 109 -17.02 -17.21 2.48
N GLY A 110 -16.35 -18.15 1.81
CA GLY A 110 -15.37 -17.86 0.77
C GLY A 110 -15.96 -17.27 -0.53
N THR A 111 -17.25 -17.50 -0.80
CA THR A 111 -17.95 -17.08 -2.03
C THR A 111 -18.89 -15.89 -1.83
N ALA A 112 -18.89 -15.28 -0.65
CA ALA A 112 -19.65 -14.09 -0.26
C ALA A 112 -21.18 -14.27 -0.07
N ASP A 113 -21.70 -15.50 -0.06
CA ASP A 113 -23.14 -15.74 0.01
C ASP A 113 -23.52 -16.70 1.15
N VAL A 114 -23.26 -16.27 2.39
CA VAL A 114 -23.69 -16.99 3.61
C VAL A 114 -25.22 -16.92 3.76
N SER A 115 -25.84 -15.90 3.14
CA SER A 115 -27.28 -15.63 3.10
C SER A 115 -28.10 -16.70 2.36
N THR A 116 -27.52 -17.39 1.38
CA THR A 116 -28.24 -18.35 0.53
C THR A 116 -28.24 -19.78 1.08
N ALA A 117 -27.44 -20.06 2.12
CA ALA A 117 -27.20 -21.42 2.60
C ALA A 117 -28.14 -21.89 3.74
N ASN A 118 -29.31 -21.24 3.91
CA ASN A 118 -30.34 -21.61 4.91
C ASN A 118 -29.76 -21.82 6.33
N PHE A 119 -28.85 -20.94 6.75
CA PHE A 119 -28.34 -20.92 8.12
C PHE A 119 -29.22 -20.06 9.02
N SER A 120 -29.27 -20.39 10.31
CA SER A 120 -29.95 -19.56 11.30
C SER A 120 -29.34 -18.15 11.33
N SER A 121 -30.19 -17.12 11.48
CA SER A 121 -29.78 -15.71 11.59
C SER A 121 -28.63 -15.52 12.60
N ALA A 122 -28.69 -16.20 13.75
CA ALA A 122 -27.66 -16.12 14.78
C ALA A 122 -26.29 -16.62 14.32
N VAL A 123 -26.25 -17.68 13.50
CA VAL A 123 -25.00 -18.23 12.94
C VAL A 123 -24.43 -17.27 11.89
N VAL A 124 -25.29 -16.71 11.04
CA VAL A 124 -24.86 -15.74 10.01
C VAL A 124 -24.26 -14.49 10.65
N GLU A 125 -24.88 -13.95 11.71
CA GLU A 125 -24.36 -12.79 12.44
C GLU A 125 -23.02 -13.09 13.13
N ALA A 126 -22.90 -14.22 13.84
CA ALA A 126 -21.67 -14.62 14.51
C ALA A 126 -20.51 -14.81 13.52
N VAL A 127 -20.76 -15.49 12.40
CA VAL A 127 -19.77 -15.74 11.34
C VAL A 127 -19.38 -14.45 10.63
N THR A 128 -20.34 -13.54 10.43
CA THR A 128 -20.06 -12.21 9.85
C THR A 128 -19.16 -11.38 10.77
N LEU A 129 -19.41 -11.42 12.08
CA LEU A 129 -18.57 -10.74 13.07
C LEU A 129 -17.15 -11.33 13.10
N ALA A 130 -17.04 -12.66 13.18
CA ALA A 130 -15.76 -13.37 13.17
C ALA A 130 -14.97 -13.08 11.88
N SER A 131 -15.64 -13.04 10.73
CA SER A 131 -15.04 -12.68 9.43
C SER A 131 -14.51 -11.25 9.46
N LYS A 132 -15.28 -10.27 9.97
CA LYS A 132 -14.80 -8.88 10.11
C LYS A 132 -13.55 -8.80 10.99
N GLN A 133 -13.49 -9.55 12.09
CA GLN A 133 -12.31 -9.61 12.94
C GLN A 133 -11.12 -10.28 12.25
N ALA A 134 -11.34 -11.33 11.45
CA ALA A 134 -10.31 -11.96 10.62
C ALA A 134 -9.72 -10.96 9.61
N TYR A 135 -10.57 -10.18 8.94
CA TYR A 135 -10.13 -9.09 8.06
C TYR A 135 -9.29 -8.04 8.79
N CYS A 136 -9.71 -7.60 9.98
CA CYS A 136 -8.91 -6.65 10.77
C CYS A 136 -7.52 -7.18 11.11
N HIS A 137 -7.42 -8.46 11.47
CA HIS A 137 -6.14 -9.09 11.73
C HIS A 137 -5.28 -9.19 10.46
N ALA A 138 -5.87 -9.60 9.33
CA ALA A 138 -5.14 -9.67 8.07
C ALA A 138 -4.64 -8.28 7.62
N PHE A 139 -5.46 -7.22 7.76
CA PHE A 139 -5.04 -5.85 7.50
C PHE A 139 -3.93 -5.36 8.44
N PHE A 140 -3.96 -5.75 9.71
CA PHE A 140 -2.86 -5.47 10.63
C PHE A 140 -1.54 -6.09 10.15
N VAL A 141 -1.56 -7.36 9.74
CA VAL A 141 -0.35 -8.03 9.23
C VAL A 141 0.19 -7.36 7.97
N VAL A 142 -0.70 -6.95 7.05
CA VAL A 142 -0.29 -6.19 5.85
C VAL A 142 0.30 -4.83 6.22
N ALA A 143 -0.31 -4.12 7.18
CA ALA A 143 0.20 -2.84 7.67
C ALA A 143 1.60 -2.98 8.28
N MET A 144 1.84 -4.02 9.08
CA MET A 144 3.17 -4.32 9.64
C MET A 144 4.20 -4.70 8.56
N THR A 145 3.76 -5.40 7.52
CA THR A 145 4.62 -5.72 6.37
C THR A 145 5.02 -4.46 5.62
N SER A 146 4.08 -3.55 5.39
CA SER A 146 4.34 -2.23 4.80
C SER A 146 5.28 -1.38 5.66
N MET A 147 5.17 -1.49 6.98
CA MET A 147 6.10 -0.84 7.92
C MET A 147 7.54 -1.26 7.67
N ALA A 148 7.80 -2.56 7.53
CA ALA A 148 9.14 -3.09 7.31
C ALA A 148 9.77 -2.55 6.01
N PHE A 149 9.03 -2.57 4.90
CA PHE A 149 9.48 -1.99 3.64
C PHE A 149 9.69 -0.47 3.74
N GLY A 150 8.83 0.21 4.48
CA GLY A 150 8.95 1.63 4.73
C GLY A 150 10.22 2.01 5.51
N ILE A 151 10.61 1.22 6.51
CA ILE A 151 11.86 1.44 7.28
C ILE A 151 13.08 1.29 6.36
N VAL A 152 13.10 0.25 5.51
CA VAL A 152 14.18 0.07 4.52
C VAL A 152 14.24 1.27 3.57
N GLY A 153 13.09 1.78 3.12
CA GLY A 153 13.00 2.99 2.30
C GLY A 153 13.53 4.24 3.02
N LEU A 154 13.27 4.40 4.31
CA LEU A 154 13.80 5.52 5.10
C LEU A 154 15.33 5.44 5.25
N ILE A 155 15.87 4.25 5.45
CA ILE A 155 17.33 4.03 5.49
C ILE A 155 17.94 4.37 4.12
N ALA A 156 17.33 3.91 3.03
CA ALA A 156 17.79 4.24 1.68
C ALA A 156 17.75 5.75 1.41
N CYS A 157 16.71 6.45 1.88
CA CYS A 157 16.60 7.91 1.79
C CYS A 157 17.72 8.62 2.58
N ALA A 158 18.06 8.13 3.77
CA ALA A 158 19.18 8.67 4.56
C ALA A 158 20.54 8.49 3.88
N CYS A 159 20.66 7.53 2.95
CA CYS A 159 21.86 7.34 2.13
C CYS A 159 21.87 8.21 0.85
N CYS A 160 20.79 8.92 0.53
CA CYS A 160 20.77 9.84 -0.61
C CYS A 160 21.66 11.06 -0.34
N LYS A 161 22.38 11.51 -1.37
CA LYS A 161 23.22 12.71 -1.30
C LYS A 161 22.37 13.97 -1.44
N ASP A 162 22.76 15.02 -0.74
CA ASP A 162 22.13 16.34 -0.89
C ASP A 162 22.29 16.89 -2.32
N VAL A 163 21.18 17.33 -2.87
CA VAL A 163 21.08 17.92 -4.21
C VAL A 163 20.90 19.44 -4.16
N ASP A 164 20.89 20.04 -2.97
CA ASP A 164 20.73 21.49 -2.76
C ASP A 164 21.73 22.33 -3.58
N HIS A 165 22.96 21.85 -3.75
CA HIS A 165 23.98 22.53 -4.55
C HIS A 165 23.69 22.54 -6.07
N ARG A 166 22.75 21.73 -6.54
CA ARG A 166 22.27 21.69 -7.94
C ARG A 166 20.96 22.44 -8.14
N MET A 167 20.33 22.94 -7.07
CA MET A 167 19.11 23.76 -7.13
C MET A 167 19.46 25.24 -7.28
N ASP A 168 20.31 25.57 -8.25
CA ASP A 168 20.67 26.95 -8.58
C ASP A 168 19.80 27.52 -9.72
N GLN A 169 19.92 28.82 -9.99
CA GLN A 169 19.22 29.48 -11.10
C GLN A 169 19.93 29.23 -12.44
N HIS A 170 20.65 28.11 -12.57
CA HIS A 170 21.38 27.80 -13.79
C HIS A 170 20.40 27.40 -14.90
N ILE A 171 20.51 28.08 -16.04
CA ILE A 171 19.70 27.79 -17.23
C ILE A 171 20.57 26.95 -18.16
N GLU A 172 20.26 25.65 -18.25
CA GLU A 172 20.95 24.70 -19.13
C GLU A 172 20.70 24.98 -20.62
N VAL A 173 19.48 25.44 -20.98
CA VAL A 173 19.09 25.74 -22.36
C VAL A 173 18.28 27.03 -22.41
N PHE A 174 18.73 27.99 -23.23
CA PHE A 174 18.01 29.21 -23.55
C PHE A 174 17.03 28.97 -24.70
N LEU A 175 15.83 29.54 -24.60
CA LEU A 175 14.83 29.49 -25.68
C LEU A 175 15.39 30.09 -26.97
N GLU A 176 15.12 29.46 -28.12
CA GLU A 176 15.62 29.90 -29.43
C GLU A 176 15.20 31.33 -29.80
N ASN A 177 14.06 31.80 -29.25
CA ASN A 177 13.54 33.15 -29.47
C ASN A 177 13.95 34.14 -28.35
N ASN A 178 15.10 33.92 -27.68
CA ASN A 178 15.55 34.74 -26.56
C ASN A 178 16.94 35.34 -26.81
N LYS A 179 17.22 36.49 -26.18
CA LYS A 179 18.48 37.25 -26.36
C LYS A 179 19.75 36.49 -25.92
N LEU A 180 19.60 35.35 -25.27
CA LEU A 180 20.67 34.54 -24.72
C LEU A 180 20.93 33.25 -25.53
N VAL A 181 20.30 33.11 -26.69
CA VAL A 181 20.42 31.93 -27.56
C VAL A 181 21.87 31.57 -27.91
N ASP A 182 22.74 32.58 -28.09
CA ASP A 182 24.16 32.39 -28.43
C ASP A 182 24.98 31.68 -27.34
N ARG A 183 24.43 31.57 -26.12
CA ARG A 183 25.06 30.86 -25.00
C ARG A 183 24.72 29.37 -24.97
N ASN A 184 23.80 28.90 -25.80
CA ASN A 184 23.52 27.47 -25.93
C ASN A 184 24.74 26.78 -26.55
N LYS A 185 25.25 25.74 -25.88
CA LYS A 185 26.14 24.79 -26.54
C LYS A 185 25.28 23.94 -27.45
N VAL A 186 25.37 24.17 -28.76
CA VAL A 186 24.69 23.36 -29.77
C VAL A 186 25.09 21.90 -29.56
N HIS A 187 24.09 21.04 -29.35
CA HIS A 187 24.28 19.60 -29.27
C HIS A 187 24.53 19.00 -30.65
#